data_AF-A0A090X6P3-F1
#
_entry.id   AF-A0A090X6P3-F1
#
_cell.length_a   1.000
_cell.length_b   1.000
_cell.length_c   1.000
_cell.angle_alpha   90.00
_cell.angle_beta   90.00
_cell.angle_gamma   90.00
#
_symmetry.space_group_name_H-M   'P 1'
#
loop_
_entity.id
_entity.type
_entity.pdbx_description
1 polymer ?
#
loop_
_entity_poly.entity_id
_entity_poly.type
_entity_poly.pdbx_seq_one_letter_code
_entity_poly.pdbx_strand_id
1 'polypeptide(L)'
;MFKHQHPYQPFINKDTTKLIVGTLPPPRFSTGDLLEKDVDFCYGSYYNSLWLYINKIHNLGLRFDNSEAAIEERKQFLIAHKIGVCDIVDCCERDKIDASDLGMKNIVLRDVVGYLKKFPNIDTLLFTGGNSKNGPEYFSGNT
;
A
#
# COMPACT_ATOMS: atom_id res chain seq x y z
N MET A 1 17.87 -16.38 -0.42
CA MET A 1 16.96 -15.43 -1.08
C MET A 1 16.14 -14.76 0.01
N PHE A 2 16.00 -13.45 0.00
CA PHE A 2 15.22 -12.73 1.00
C PHE A 2 13.73 -12.93 0.72
N LYS A 3 12.96 -13.35 1.74
CA LYS A 3 11.50 -13.44 1.63
C LYS A 3 10.89 -12.09 1.97
N HIS A 4 10.38 -11.40 0.95
CA HIS A 4 9.70 -10.13 1.10
C HIS A 4 8.21 -10.38 1.32
N GLN A 5 7.76 -10.31 2.57
CA GLN A 5 6.36 -10.46 2.95
C GLN A 5 5.69 -9.09 3.12
N HIS A 6 4.50 -8.92 2.57
CA HIS A 6 3.71 -7.71 2.81
C HIS A 6 3.35 -7.61 4.31
N PRO A 7 3.68 -6.52 5.01
CA PRO A 7 3.53 -6.42 6.46
C PRO A 7 2.08 -6.14 6.91
N TYR A 8 1.28 -5.47 6.08
CA TYR A 8 -0.08 -5.07 6.44
C TYR A 8 -1.15 -5.93 5.78
N GLN A 9 -2.24 -6.19 6.49
CA GLN A 9 -3.50 -6.62 5.86
C GLN A 9 -4.11 -5.46 5.05
N PRO A 10 -4.96 -5.73 4.04
CA PRO A 10 -5.71 -4.69 3.34
C PRO A 10 -6.53 -3.84 4.32
N PHE A 11 -6.46 -2.53 4.16
CA PHE A 11 -7.25 -1.59 4.94
C PHE A 11 -8.53 -1.27 4.18
N ILE A 12 -9.63 -1.99 4.46
CA ILE A 12 -10.91 -1.84 3.76
C ILE A 12 -12.05 -1.91 4.79
N ASN A 13 -12.96 -0.94 4.74
CA ASN A 13 -14.14 -0.88 5.59
C ASN A 13 -15.40 -1.21 4.81
N LYS A 14 -16.49 -1.51 5.53
CA LYS A 14 -17.78 -1.89 4.91
C LYS A 14 -18.33 -0.80 3.99
N ASP A 15 -18.08 0.47 4.30
CA ASP A 15 -18.55 1.63 3.55
C ASP A 15 -17.49 2.24 2.61
N THR A 16 -16.34 1.56 2.42
CA THR A 16 -15.33 1.97 1.46
C THR A 16 -15.92 2.04 0.04
N THR A 17 -15.65 3.14 -0.67
CA THR A 17 -16.08 3.37 -2.06
C THR A 17 -14.92 3.44 -3.05
N LYS A 18 -13.72 3.76 -2.57
CA LYS A 18 -12.52 3.94 -3.40
C LYS A 18 -11.43 3.02 -2.86
N LEU A 19 -10.75 2.30 -3.73
CA LEU A 19 -9.63 1.44 -3.35
C LEU A 19 -8.37 1.91 -4.04
N ILE A 20 -7.38 2.34 -3.26
CA ILE A 20 -6.02 2.56 -3.74
C ILE A 20 -5.33 1.19 -3.83
N VAL A 21 -4.83 0.87 -5.01
CA VAL A 21 -4.16 -0.40 -5.31
C VAL A 21 -2.69 -0.14 -5.65
N GLY A 22 -1.79 -0.53 -4.75
CA GLY A 22 -0.34 -0.48 -4.93
C GLY A 22 0.26 -1.84 -5.28
N THR A 23 1.60 -1.92 -5.30
CA THR A 23 2.33 -3.15 -5.59
C THR A 23 2.71 -3.92 -4.33
N LEU A 24 3.68 -3.39 -3.58
CA LEU A 24 4.27 -3.96 -2.37
C LEU A 24 5.11 -2.85 -1.70
N PRO A 25 5.08 -2.66 -0.37
CA PRO A 25 5.93 -1.68 0.28
C PRO A 25 7.42 -2.07 0.20
N PRO A 26 8.36 -1.14 0.47
CA PRO A 26 9.78 -1.47 0.49
C PRO A 26 10.12 -2.59 1.50
N PRO A 27 11.14 -3.45 1.24
CA PRO A 27 11.51 -4.59 2.10
C PRO A 27 11.68 -4.27 3.59
N ARG A 28 12.13 -3.05 3.92
CA ARG A 28 12.33 -2.61 5.32
C ARG A 28 11.04 -2.58 6.14
N PHE A 29 9.89 -2.44 5.49
CA PHE A 29 8.59 -2.56 6.16
C PHE A 29 8.26 -4.02 6.48
N SER A 30 8.80 -4.99 5.74
CA SER A 30 8.69 -6.41 6.09
C SER A 30 9.56 -6.80 7.29
N THR A 31 10.73 -6.17 7.43
CA THR A 31 11.67 -6.48 8.51
C THR A 31 11.48 -5.62 9.76
N GLY A 32 10.81 -4.47 9.63
CA GLY A 32 10.67 -3.48 10.70
C GLY A 32 11.86 -2.52 10.82
N ASP A 33 12.81 -2.57 9.87
CA ASP A 33 13.99 -1.67 9.81
C ASP A 33 13.61 -0.28 9.26
N LEU A 34 12.61 0.35 9.89
CA LEU A 34 12.02 1.60 9.44
C LEU A 34 12.98 2.77 9.60
N LEU A 35 12.93 3.71 8.66
CA LEU A 35 13.60 4.99 8.79
C LEU A 35 12.87 5.86 9.81
N GLU A 36 13.56 6.84 10.41
CA GLU A 36 12.99 7.75 11.41
C GLU A 36 11.71 8.44 10.93
N LYS A 37 11.65 8.76 9.62
CA LYS A 37 10.51 9.43 8.97
C LYS A 37 9.56 8.51 8.22
N ASP A 38 9.79 7.20 8.29
CA ASP A 38 8.75 6.28 7.89
C ASP A 38 7.59 6.37 8.90
N VAL A 39 6.43 5.89 8.48
CA VAL A 39 5.29 5.60 9.35
C VAL A 39 4.92 4.15 9.08
N ASP A 40 4.79 3.33 10.10
CA ASP A 40 4.51 1.90 9.96
C ASP A 40 3.05 1.61 9.53
N PHE A 41 2.72 2.05 8.32
CA PHE A 41 1.40 1.96 7.72
C PHE A 41 1.50 2.00 6.18
N CYS A 42 0.40 1.69 5.49
CA CYS A 42 0.38 1.70 4.03
C CYS A 42 0.84 3.06 3.45
N TYR A 43 1.67 3.02 2.40
CA TYR A 43 2.32 4.20 1.81
C TYR A 43 3.16 5.04 2.78
N GLY A 44 3.49 4.52 3.97
CA GLY A 44 4.18 5.27 5.02
C GLY A 44 5.68 5.48 4.80
N SER A 45 6.25 4.99 3.70
CA SER A 45 7.64 5.24 3.32
C SER A 45 7.92 6.74 3.20
N TYR A 46 9.00 7.22 3.82
CA TYR A 46 9.50 8.60 3.65
C TYR A 46 9.70 8.98 2.18
N TYR A 47 10.10 8.02 1.34
CA TYR A 47 10.25 8.22 -0.10
C TYR A 47 8.93 8.20 -0.91
N ASN A 48 7.79 7.93 -0.26
CA ASN A 48 6.49 7.92 -0.92
C ASN A 48 5.79 9.28 -0.75
N SER A 49 5.30 9.86 -1.85
CA SER A 49 4.72 11.20 -1.83
C SER A 49 3.21 11.26 -1.54
N LEU A 50 2.50 10.13 -1.42
CA LEU A 50 1.05 10.11 -1.24
C LEU A 50 0.62 10.93 -0.02
N TRP A 51 1.16 10.62 1.15
CA TRP A 51 0.81 11.31 2.39
C TRP A 51 1.29 12.76 2.42
N LEU A 52 2.40 13.07 1.74
CA LEU A 52 2.87 14.46 1.61
C LEU A 52 1.85 15.32 0.83
N TYR A 53 1.31 14.78 -0.27
CA TYR A 53 0.31 15.48 -1.07
C TYR A 53 -1.04 15.57 -0.35
N ILE A 54 -1.53 14.47 0.24
CA ILE A 54 -2.76 14.48 1.04
C ILE A 54 -2.66 15.51 2.18
N ASN A 55 -1.56 15.50 2.93
CA ASN A 55 -1.32 16.44 4.01
C ASN A 55 -1.39 17.90 3.54
N LYS A 56 -0.76 18.21 2.40
CA LYS A 56 -0.70 19.57 1.85
C LYS A 56 -2.05 20.03 1.28
N ILE A 57 -2.74 19.18 0.53
CA ILE A 57 -4.00 19.52 -0.13
C ILE A 57 -5.12 19.73 0.89
N HIS A 58 -5.13 18.93 1.96
CA HIS A 58 -6.16 18.99 2.99
C HIS A 58 -5.75 19.76 4.26
N ASN A 59 -4.53 20.32 4.29
CA ASN A 59 -3.96 21.06 5.42
C ASN A 59 -4.09 20.30 6.77
N LEU A 60 -3.68 19.03 6.78
CA LEU A 60 -3.95 18.12 7.90
C LEU A 60 -2.97 18.25 9.07
N GLY A 61 -1.75 18.73 8.82
CA GLY A 61 -0.69 18.78 9.85
C GLY A 61 -0.18 17.39 10.27
N LEU A 62 -0.17 16.41 9.34
CA LEU A 62 0.19 15.03 9.63
C LEU A 62 1.60 14.89 10.25
N ARG A 63 1.73 13.94 11.16
CA ARG A 63 3.01 13.46 11.67
C ARG A 63 3.69 12.52 10.67
N PHE A 64 5.01 12.60 10.59
CA PHE A 64 5.86 11.75 9.75
C PHE A 64 6.94 11.10 10.62
N ASP A 65 6.50 10.46 11.69
CA ASP A 65 7.29 9.63 12.59
C ASP A 65 6.61 8.26 12.75
N ASN A 66 7.32 7.26 13.26
CA ASN A 66 6.79 5.91 13.48
C ASN A 66 5.88 5.79 14.71
N SER A 67 5.14 6.85 15.08
CA SER A 67 4.24 6.82 16.24
C SER A 67 2.86 6.25 15.90
N GLU A 68 2.19 5.66 16.89
CA GLU A 68 0.80 5.22 16.76
C GLU A 68 -0.14 6.35 16.35
N ALA A 69 0.13 7.58 16.82
CA ALA A 69 -0.63 8.76 16.43
C ALA A 69 -0.53 9.05 14.92
N ALA A 70 0.67 8.93 14.33
CA ALA A 70 0.86 9.11 12.89
C ALA A 70 0.08 8.05 12.07
N ILE A 71 -0.01 6.81 12.58
CA ILE A 71 -0.82 5.75 11.98
C ILE A 71 -2.30 6.09 12.08
N GLU A 72 -2.75 6.55 13.25
CA GLU A 72 -4.16 6.86 13.49
C GLU A 72 -4.66 8.05 12.65
N GLU A 73 -3.85 9.11 12.51
CA GLU A 73 -4.17 10.24 11.63
C GLU A 73 -4.45 9.80 10.18
N ARG A 74 -3.67 8.84 9.68
CA ARG A 74 -3.82 8.26 8.34
C ARG A 74 -5.09 7.42 8.23
N LYS A 75 -5.36 6.57 9.22
CA LYS A 75 -6.60 5.77 9.28
C LYS A 75 -7.83 6.66 9.31
N GLN A 76 -7.83 7.70 10.14
CA GLN A 76 -8.93 8.66 10.26
C GLN A 76 -9.20 9.35 8.92
N PHE A 77 -8.15 9.81 8.23
CA PHE A 77 -8.30 10.39 6.90
C PHE A 77 -8.95 9.41 5.91
N LEU A 78 -8.46 8.17 5.84
CA LEU A 78 -8.98 7.15 4.94
C LEU A 78 -10.44 6.79 5.25
N ILE A 79 -10.79 6.61 6.52
CA ILE A 79 -12.16 6.33 6.97
C ILE A 79 -13.08 7.48 6.58
N ALA A 80 -12.71 8.73 6.92
CA ALA A 80 -13.53 9.91 6.64
C ALA A 80 -13.82 10.09 5.14
N HIS A 81 -12.88 9.69 4.28
CA HIS A 81 -13.02 9.78 2.82
C HIS A 81 -13.47 8.48 2.16
N LYS A 82 -13.79 7.43 2.94
CA LYS A 82 -14.20 6.11 2.45
C LYS A 82 -13.20 5.49 1.46
N ILE A 83 -11.91 5.71 1.73
CA ILE A 83 -10.80 5.19 0.96
C ILE A 83 -10.27 3.94 1.65
N GLY A 84 -10.12 2.86 0.89
CA GLY A 84 -9.39 1.67 1.28
C GLY A 84 -8.04 1.60 0.59
N VAL A 85 -7.15 0.77 1.11
CA VAL A 85 -5.83 0.51 0.54
C VAL A 85 -5.58 -1.01 0.49
N CYS A 86 -5.21 -1.51 -0.68
CA CYS A 86 -4.86 -2.91 -0.89
C CYS A 86 -3.77 -3.04 -1.96
N ASP A 87 -2.55 -3.35 -1.56
CA ASP A 87 -1.50 -3.71 -2.50
C ASP A 87 -1.78 -5.09 -3.12
N ILE A 88 -1.31 -5.33 -4.35
CA ILE A 88 -1.64 -6.54 -5.13
C ILE A 88 -0.73 -7.73 -4.83
N VAL A 89 0.50 -7.51 -4.35
CA VAL A 89 1.45 -8.58 -4.01
C VAL A 89 1.37 -8.89 -2.52
N ASP A 90 1.17 -10.16 -2.18
CA ASP A 90 1.21 -10.62 -0.79
C ASP A 90 2.64 -10.92 -0.33
N CYS A 91 3.41 -11.62 -1.17
CA CYS A 91 4.82 -11.83 -0.94
C CYS A 91 5.58 -12.12 -2.24
N CYS A 92 6.89 -11.97 -2.18
CA CYS A 92 7.81 -12.38 -3.22
C CYS A 92 9.17 -12.77 -2.63
N GLU A 93 10.05 -13.27 -3.47
CA GLU A 93 11.45 -13.50 -3.13
C GLU A 93 12.35 -12.55 -3.89
N ARG A 94 13.45 -12.14 -3.24
CA ARG A 94 14.42 -11.19 -3.80
C ARG A 94 15.85 -11.68 -3.64
N ASP A 95 16.66 -11.53 -4.69
CA ASP A 95 18.11 -11.75 -4.64
C ASP A 95 18.82 -10.56 -3.98
N LYS A 96 18.34 -9.34 -4.26
CA LYS A 96 18.82 -8.08 -3.70
C LYS A 96 17.71 -7.39 -2.90
N ILE A 97 18.05 -6.91 -1.71
CA ILE A 97 17.10 -6.22 -0.83
C ILE A 97 16.98 -4.76 -1.28
N ASP A 98 16.17 -4.52 -2.31
CA ASP A 98 15.80 -3.19 -2.80
C ASP A 98 14.28 -3.06 -3.01
N ALA A 99 13.83 -1.84 -3.28
CA ALA A 99 12.41 -1.54 -3.52
C ALA A 99 11.99 -1.65 -5.00
N SER A 100 12.86 -2.15 -5.90
CA SER A 100 12.53 -2.21 -7.33
C SER A 100 11.57 -3.36 -7.63
N ASP A 101 10.57 -3.13 -8.47
CA ASP A 101 9.65 -4.18 -8.92
C ASP A 101 10.33 -5.26 -9.79
N LEU A 102 11.42 -4.92 -10.49
CA LEU A 102 12.13 -5.81 -11.42
C LEU A 102 12.85 -6.96 -10.71
N GLY A 103 13.19 -6.78 -9.43
CA GLY A 103 13.91 -7.77 -8.63
C GLY A 103 13.03 -8.84 -8.00
N MET A 104 11.70 -8.76 -8.17
CA MET A 104 10.75 -9.70 -7.56
C MET A 104 10.71 -11.02 -8.34
N LYS A 105 10.81 -12.13 -7.61
CA LYS A 105 10.62 -13.50 -8.11
C LYS A 105 9.56 -14.21 -7.28
N ASN A 106 9.01 -15.30 -7.82
CA ASN A 106 8.05 -16.16 -7.11
C ASN A 106 6.92 -15.34 -6.45
N ILE A 107 6.34 -14.42 -7.23
CA ILE A 107 5.33 -13.46 -6.76
C ILE A 107 4.05 -14.22 -6.40
N VAL A 108 3.58 -14.01 -5.18
CA VAL A 108 2.27 -14.46 -4.71
C VAL A 108 1.35 -13.25 -4.64
N LEU A 109 0.25 -13.29 -5.38
CA LEU A 109 -0.72 -12.20 -5.44
C LEU A 109 -1.80 -12.34 -4.34
N ARG A 110 -2.37 -11.21 -3.96
CA ARG A 110 -3.58 -11.15 -3.13
C ARG A 110 -4.83 -11.36 -3.98
N ASP A 111 -5.89 -11.86 -3.35
CA ASP A 111 -7.21 -12.01 -3.99
C ASP A 111 -7.97 -10.68 -4.01
N VAL A 112 -7.48 -9.72 -4.81
CA VAL A 112 -8.11 -8.41 -4.98
C VAL A 112 -9.56 -8.54 -5.45
N VAL A 113 -9.82 -9.46 -6.39
CA VAL A 113 -11.18 -9.74 -6.88
C VAL A 113 -12.10 -10.24 -5.75
N GLY A 114 -11.60 -11.11 -4.88
CA GLY A 114 -12.31 -11.55 -3.67
C GLY A 114 -12.64 -10.41 -2.72
N TYR A 115 -11.70 -9.46 -2.52
CA TYR A 115 -11.98 -8.26 -1.72
C TYR A 115 -13.06 -7.38 -2.37
N LEU A 116 -13.03 -7.17 -3.69
CA LEU A 116 -14.05 -6.39 -4.39
C LEU A 116 -15.44 -7.03 -4.29
N LYS A 117 -15.53 -8.37 -4.37
CA LYS A 117 -16.78 -9.11 -4.13
C LYS A 117 -17.27 -8.95 -2.68
N LYS A 118 -16.36 -8.95 -1.71
CA LYS A 118 -16.68 -8.80 -0.28
C LYS A 118 -17.11 -7.37 0.07
N PHE A 119 -16.59 -6.37 -0.64
CA PHE A 119 -16.86 -4.95 -0.42
C PHE A 119 -17.50 -4.32 -1.67
N PRO A 120 -18.77 -4.63 -1.96
CA PRO A 120 -19.44 -4.26 -3.22
C PRO A 120 -19.70 -2.75 -3.38
N ASN A 121 -19.47 -1.96 -2.33
CA ASN A 121 -19.56 -0.50 -2.38
C ASN A 121 -18.38 0.16 -3.11
N ILE A 122 -17.29 -0.59 -3.37
CA ILE A 122 -16.13 -0.08 -4.09
C ILE A 122 -16.50 0.11 -5.56
N ASP A 123 -16.61 1.37 -5.97
CA ASP A 123 -16.96 1.78 -7.32
C ASP A 123 -15.76 2.33 -8.12
N THR A 124 -14.66 2.64 -7.42
CA THR A 124 -13.48 3.29 -8.00
C THR A 124 -12.20 2.57 -7.57
N LEU A 125 -11.36 2.20 -8.53
CA LEU A 125 -10.02 1.69 -8.30
C LEU A 125 -8.98 2.74 -8.72
N LEU A 126 -8.02 3.02 -7.84
CA LEU A 126 -6.94 3.96 -8.06
C LEU A 126 -5.62 3.19 -8.05
N PHE A 127 -5.12 2.86 -9.24
CA PHE A 127 -3.85 2.16 -9.37
C PHE A 127 -2.67 3.13 -9.18
N THR A 128 -1.72 2.75 -8.34
CA THR A 128 -0.49 3.53 -8.11
C THR A 128 0.73 2.69 -8.45
N GLY A 129 1.75 3.30 -9.07
CA GLY A 129 2.89 2.58 -9.63
C GLY A 129 2.64 2.27 -11.10
N GLY A 130 3.00 3.20 -11.98
CA GLY A 130 2.73 3.08 -13.42
C GLY A 130 3.68 2.11 -14.15
N ASN A 131 3.18 1.48 -15.22
CA ASN A 131 3.89 0.82 -16.33
C ASN A 131 5.07 -0.12 -15.97
N SER A 132 5.10 -0.73 -14.79
CA SER A 132 6.00 -1.84 -14.51
C SER A 132 5.30 -3.16 -14.88
N LYS A 133 6.03 -4.13 -15.43
CA LYS A 133 5.52 -5.49 -15.72
C LYS A 133 5.04 -6.25 -14.47
N ASN A 134 5.22 -5.67 -13.30
CA ASN A 134 4.78 -6.21 -12.01
C ASN A 134 3.95 -5.17 -11.23
N GLY A 135 3.42 -4.15 -11.91
CA GLY A 135 2.57 -3.13 -11.33
C GLY A 135 1.13 -3.62 -11.25
N PRO A 136 0.29 -2.95 -10.46
CA PRO A 136 -1.07 -3.42 -10.21
C PRO A 136 -1.96 -3.33 -11.45
N GLU A 137 -1.68 -2.42 -12.39
CA GLU A 137 -2.33 -2.36 -13.70
C GLU A 137 -2.04 -3.61 -14.55
N TYR A 138 -0.77 -4.06 -14.60
CA TYR A 138 -0.38 -5.24 -15.38
C TYR A 138 -1.01 -6.54 -14.84
N PHE A 139 -1.07 -6.69 -13.52
CA PHE A 139 -1.67 -7.87 -12.90
C PHE A 139 -3.19 -7.87 -13.00
N SER A 140 -3.84 -6.71 -12.91
CA SER A 140 -5.31 -6.62 -13.00
C SER A 140 -5.84 -6.86 -14.42
N GLY A 141 -5.02 -6.62 -15.45
CA GLY A 141 -5.41 -6.87 -16.85
C GLY A 141 -5.27 -8.32 -17.33
N ASN A 142 -4.63 -9.19 -16.54
CA ASN A 142 -4.32 -10.59 -16.90
C ASN A 142 -5.02 -11.64 -16.00
N THR A 143 -5.90 -11.20 -15.10
CA THR A 143 -6.76 -12.03 -14.24
C THR A 143 -8.21 -11.96 -14.68
#